data_AF-A0A3Q3BRS3-F1
#
_entry.id   AF-A0A3Q3BRS3-F1
#
_cell.length_a   1.000
_cell.length_b   1.000
_cell.length_c   1.000
_cell.angle_alpha   90.00
_cell.angle_beta   90.00
_cell.angle_gamma   90.00
#
_symmetry.space_group_name_H-M   'P 1'
#
loop_
_entity.id
_entity.type
_entity.pdbx_description
1 polymer ?
#
loop_
_entity_poly.entity_id
_entity_poly.type
_entity_poly.pdbx_seq_one_letter_code
_entity_poly.pdbx_strand_id
1 'polypeptide(L)'
;MYLLTYFACSAILLIYLTSLHYFNYLTYSVYLLHLLLIALLTTFLLCSSEEQGVDEEEEQEEEEEEGIIGPFIMPNLIPPKIPDGERVDFDDIHRKRMEKDLMELQTLIEVHFESRKKEEEELVQLKERIEKRRSERAEQHRIRSERDKERQKRLEDERIRKEEEEAKKRAEDDAKKKKTLTSLHFGGYMQKLTDKRSGKRQTEREKKKKILNERRKSLDIENMSQERLKEKAKELWEWIQQLEAEKFDLQYQFSRQKYEINVLRNRVSDHQKT
;
A
#
# COMPACT_ATOMS: atom_id res chain seq x y z
N MET A 1 -3.94 57.73 40.84
CA MET A 1 -4.45 56.36 41.05
C MET A 1 -5.41 55.88 39.96
N TYR A 2 -6.23 56.74 39.34
CA TYR A 2 -7.19 56.35 38.29
C TYR A 2 -6.59 55.84 36.95
N LEU A 3 -5.35 56.22 36.60
CA LEU A 3 -4.71 55.78 35.35
C LEU A 3 -4.26 54.30 35.38
N LEU A 4 -3.77 53.85 36.53
CA LEU A 4 -3.29 52.48 36.72
C LEU A 4 -4.44 51.47 36.72
N THR A 5 -5.58 51.84 37.30
CA THR A 5 -6.80 51.02 37.26
C THR A 5 -7.38 50.92 35.84
N TYR A 6 -7.28 51.99 35.04
CA TYR A 6 -7.74 51.99 33.66
C TYR A 6 -6.88 51.09 32.74
N PHE A 7 -5.56 51.15 32.90
CA PHE A 7 -4.63 50.29 32.16
C PHE A 7 -4.78 48.81 32.53
N ALA A 8 -4.97 48.49 33.81
CA ALA A 8 -5.22 47.12 34.25
C ALA A 8 -6.54 46.57 33.68
N CYS A 9 -7.61 47.37 33.69
CA CYS A 9 -8.92 46.96 33.17
C CYS A 9 -8.90 46.76 31.64
N SER A 10 -8.22 47.65 30.90
CA SER A 10 -8.06 47.53 29.45
C SER A 10 -7.24 46.31 29.04
N ALA A 11 -6.15 46.01 29.77
CA ALA A 11 -5.34 44.81 29.50
C ALA A 11 -6.12 43.51 29.73
N ILE A 12 -6.95 43.44 30.78
CA ILE A 12 -7.81 42.29 31.05
C ILE A 12 -8.86 42.11 29.95
N LEU A 13 -9.46 43.21 29.48
CA LEU A 13 -10.44 43.18 28.39
C LEU A 13 -9.83 42.67 27.08
N LEU A 14 -8.60 43.11 26.76
CA LEU A 14 -7.88 42.64 25.57
C LEU A 14 -7.49 41.16 25.65
N ILE A 15 -7.11 40.67 26.83
CA ILE A 15 -6.83 39.24 27.04
C ILE A 15 -8.10 38.41 26.91
N TYR A 16 -9.23 38.90 27.43
CA TYR A 16 -10.53 38.24 27.26
C TYR A 16 -10.99 38.22 25.80
N LEU A 17 -10.88 39.34 25.08
CA LEU A 17 -11.27 39.44 23.68
C LEU A 17 -10.39 38.56 22.77
N THR A 18 -9.08 38.52 23.01
CA THR A 18 -8.16 37.65 22.26
C THR A 18 -8.38 36.17 22.58
N SER A 19 -8.68 35.83 23.85
CA SER A 19 -9.03 34.47 24.24
C SER A 19 -10.38 34.02 23.66
N LEU A 20 -11.40 34.87 23.64
CA LEU A 20 -12.69 34.57 22.99
C LEU A 20 -12.55 34.41 21.48
N HIS A 21 -11.71 35.22 20.82
CA HIS A 21 -11.48 35.10 19.39
C HIS A 21 -10.71 33.81 19.05
N TYR A 22 -9.74 33.42 19.88
CA TYR A 22 -9.02 32.16 19.74
C TYR A 22 -9.94 30.95 19.98
N PHE A 23 -10.82 31.04 20.99
CA PHE A 23 -11.82 30.01 21.28
C PHE A 23 -12.82 29.85 20.12
N ASN A 24 -13.30 30.98 19.56
CA ASN A 24 -14.16 30.95 18.37
C ASN A 24 -13.43 30.38 17.15
N TYR A 25 -12.16 30.73 16.91
CA TYR A 25 -11.42 30.18 15.78
C TYR A 25 -11.21 28.66 15.90
N LEU A 26 -10.95 28.18 17.11
CA LEU A 26 -10.81 26.75 17.39
C LEU A 26 -12.14 26.01 17.23
N THR A 27 -13.25 26.58 17.71
CA THR A 27 -14.57 25.99 17.51
C THR A 27 -14.95 25.98 16.02
N TYR A 28 -14.78 27.09 15.29
CA TYR A 28 -15.00 27.15 13.83
C TYR A 28 -14.15 26.13 13.07
N SER A 29 -12.87 25.95 13.43
CA SER A 29 -12.00 24.96 12.81
C SER A 29 -12.48 23.53 13.07
N VAL A 30 -12.98 23.22 14.27
CA VAL A 30 -13.51 21.89 14.61
C VAL A 30 -14.84 21.65 13.91
N TYR A 31 -15.73 22.66 13.84
CA TYR A 31 -16.97 22.57 13.07
C TYR A 31 -16.72 22.36 11.58
N LEU A 32 -15.72 23.05 10.99
CA LEU A 32 -15.36 22.89 9.59
C LEU A 32 -14.79 21.49 9.30
N LEU A 33 -13.94 20.97 10.19
CA LEU A 33 -13.41 19.60 10.11
C LEU A 33 -14.52 18.55 10.23
N HIS A 34 -15.48 18.78 11.13
CA HIS A 34 -16.64 17.91 11.31
C HIS A 34 -17.57 17.94 10.09
N LEU A 35 -17.80 19.12 9.50
CA LEU A 35 -18.59 19.27 8.28
C LEU A 35 -17.91 18.59 7.07
N LEU A 36 -16.58 18.67 6.99
CA LEU A 36 -15.78 18.02 5.94
C LEU A 36 -15.77 16.50 6.11
N LEU A 37 -15.70 16.00 7.35
CA LEU A 37 -15.83 14.58 7.65
C LEU A 37 -17.22 14.05 7.29
N ILE A 38 -18.30 14.79 7.63
CA ILE A 38 -19.66 14.45 7.23
C ILE A 38 -19.79 14.42 5.71
N ALA A 39 -19.26 15.43 5.01
CA ALA A 39 -19.27 15.48 3.54
C ALA A 39 -18.57 14.26 2.92
N LEU A 40 -17.39 13.90 3.43
CA LEU A 40 -16.65 12.71 2.97
C LEU A 40 -17.39 11.40 3.25
N LEU A 41 -18.01 11.27 4.42
CA LEU A 41 -18.84 10.11 4.78
C LEU A 41 -20.08 10.01 3.89
N THR A 42 -20.73 11.14 3.58
CA THR A 42 -21.87 11.16 2.68
C THR A 42 -21.48 10.83 1.24
N THR A 43 -20.33 11.32 0.74
CA THR A 43 -19.83 10.95 -0.58
C THR A 43 -19.41 9.48 -0.64
N PHE A 44 -18.85 8.94 0.44
CA PHE A 44 -18.50 7.53 0.53
C PHE A 44 -19.77 6.64 0.53
N LEU A 45 -20.81 7.03 1.29
CA LEU A 45 -22.09 6.31 1.28
C LEU A 45 -22.81 6.39 -0.07
N LEU A 46 -22.81 7.56 -0.73
CA LEU A 46 -23.39 7.71 -2.07
C LEU A 46 -22.63 6.87 -3.11
N CYS A 47 -21.30 6.85 -3.04
CA CYS A 47 -20.45 6.04 -3.93
C CYS A 47 -20.66 4.53 -3.70
N SER A 48 -20.87 4.09 -2.44
CA SER A 48 -21.22 2.69 -2.14
C SER A 48 -22.62 2.29 -2.59
N SER A 49 -23.54 3.24 -2.84
CA SER A 49 -24.86 2.95 -3.42
C SER A 49 -24.87 2.94 -4.95
N GLU A 50 -23.90 3.58 -5.62
CA GLU A 50 -23.75 3.52 -7.09
C GLU A 50 -23.08 2.22 -7.58
N GLU A 51 -22.33 1.49 -6.73
CA GLU A 51 -21.72 0.20 -7.11
C GLU A 51 -22.68 -1.01 -7.07
N GLN A 52 -23.95 -0.83 -6.68
CA GLN A 52 -24.96 -1.91 -6.73
C GLN A 52 -25.93 -1.80 -7.93
N GLY A 53 -25.62 -0.97 -8.92
CA GLY A 53 -26.49 -0.72 -10.07
C GLY A 53 -25.75 -0.58 -11.39
N VAL A 54 -24.77 -1.44 -11.67
CA VAL A 54 -24.31 -1.71 -13.04
C VAL A 54 -24.25 -3.22 -13.18
N ASP A 55 -25.33 -3.75 -13.74
CA ASP A 55 -25.47 -5.14 -14.12
C ASP A 55 -24.29 -5.57 -14.98
N GLU A 56 -23.82 -6.76 -14.61
CA GLU A 56 -22.97 -7.66 -15.36
C GLU A 56 -23.48 -7.78 -16.79
N GLU A 57 -22.70 -7.38 -17.79
CA GLU A 57 -22.79 -7.96 -19.14
C GLU A 57 -21.52 -7.61 -19.95
N GLU A 58 -21.05 -8.62 -20.70
CA GLU A 58 -20.01 -8.61 -21.74
C GLU A 58 -18.55 -8.91 -21.33
N GLU A 59 -18.25 -10.21 -21.21
CA GLU A 59 -17.12 -10.82 -21.93
C GLU A 59 -17.51 -12.27 -22.29
N GLN A 60 -18.13 -12.43 -23.47
CA GLN A 60 -18.26 -13.71 -24.17
C GLN A 60 -17.04 -13.88 -25.08
N GLU A 61 -16.20 -14.88 -24.82
CA GLU A 61 -15.33 -15.45 -25.85
C GLU A 61 -16.14 -16.53 -26.61
N GLU A 62 -16.21 -16.35 -27.94
CA GLU A 62 -16.49 -17.37 -28.95
C GLU A 62 -15.48 -18.54 -28.80
N GLU A 63 -15.72 -19.79 -29.17
CA GLU A 63 -16.41 -20.34 -30.34
C GLU A 63 -16.96 -21.75 -30.02
N GLU A 64 -17.97 -22.14 -30.77
CA GLU A 64 -17.96 -23.29 -31.70
C GLU A 64 -19.28 -24.07 -31.74
N GLU A 65 -19.69 -24.32 -32.98
CA GLU A 65 -20.99 -24.74 -33.45
C GLU A 65 -21.41 -26.12 -32.92
N GLU A 66 -22.58 -26.20 -32.30
CA GLU A 66 -23.41 -27.40 -32.44
C GLU A 66 -24.84 -27.01 -32.85
N GLY A 67 -25.19 -27.54 -34.03
CA GLY A 67 -26.41 -27.25 -34.74
C GLY A 67 -27.67 -27.43 -33.89
N ILE A 68 -28.46 -26.38 -33.85
CA ILE A 68 -29.87 -26.45 -33.51
C ILE A 68 -30.55 -27.29 -34.60
N ILE A 69 -30.61 -28.59 -34.38
CA ILE A 69 -31.61 -29.44 -35.01
C ILE A 69 -32.96 -28.92 -34.50
N GLY A 70 -33.77 -28.36 -35.41
CA GLY A 70 -35.11 -27.88 -35.15
C GLY A 70 -35.99 -28.92 -34.45
N PRO A 71 -37.18 -28.52 -33.95
CA PRO A 71 -38.01 -29.38 -33.10
C PRO A 71 -38.20 -30.74 -33.77
N PHE A 72 -37.80 -31.81 -33.08
CA PHE A 72 -38.04 -33.18 -33.51
C PHE A 72 -39.55 -33.38 -33.65
N ILE A 73 -40.06 -33.15 -34.86
CA ILE A 73 -41.41 -33.50 -35.25
C ILE A 73 -41.45 -35.01 -35.18
N MET A 74 -42.10 -35.56 -34.14
CA MET A 74 -42.42 -36.97 -34.12
C MET A 74 -43.17 -37.30 -35.42
N PRO A 75 -42.65 -38.19 -36.29
CA PRO A 75 -43.42 -38.65 -37.42
C PRO A 75 -44.67 -39.34 -36.87
N ASN A 76 -45.84 -38.95 -37.38
CA ASN A 76 -47.12 -39.56 -37.07
C ASN A 76 -46.97 -41.08 -36.96
N LEU A 77 -47.23 -41.64 -35.76
CA LEU A 77 -47.34 -43.08 -35.55
C LEU A 77 -48.53 -43.59 -36.39
N ILE A 78 -48.25 -43.97 -37.63
CA ILE A 78 -49.09 -44.89 -38.37
C ILE A 78 -48.86 -46.26 -37.71
N PRO A 79 -49.88 -46.90 -37.13
CA PRO A 79 -49.73 -48.24 -36.56
C PRO A 79 -49.19 -49.16 -37.66
N PRO A 80 -48.04 -49.82 -37.46
CA PRO A 80 -47.54 -50.76 -38.44
C PRO A 80 -48.58 -51.86 -38.60
N LYS A 81 -49.14 -52.00 -39.80
CA LYS A 81 -49.96 -53.17 -40.15
C LYS A 81 -49.09 -54.40 -39.93
N ILE A 82 -49.47 -55.21 -38.96
CA ILE A 82 -48.94 -56.55 -38.72
C ILE A 82 -49.19 -57.36 -39.99
N PRO A 83 -48.16 -57.80 -40.74
CA PRO A 83 -48.33 -58.86 -41.73
C PRO A 83 -48.53 -60.17 -40.96
N ASP A 84 -49.60 -60.85 -41.31
CA ASP A 84 -50.07 -62.08 -40.68
C ASP A 84 -48.98 -63.17 -40.59
N GLY A 85 -48.80 -63.69 -39.37
CA GLY A 85 -48.69 -65.14 -39.20
C GLY A 85 -47.32 -65.81 -39.34
N GLU A 86 -46.22 -65.18 -38.94
CA GLU A 86 -44.98 -65.91 -38.63
C GLU A 86 -44.71 -65.87 -37.12
N ARG A 87 -44.45 -67.04 -36.54
CA ARG A 87 -44.44 -67.31 -35.10
C ARG A 87 -43.36 -66.45 -34.43
N VAL A 88 -43.79 -65.39 -33.74
CA VAL A 88 -42.89 -64.48 -33.00
C VAL A 88 -42.24 -65.27 -31.85
N ASP A 89 -40.95 -65.52 -31.97
CA ASP A 89 -40.17 -66.22 -30.94
C ASP A 89 -39.80 -65.23 -29.82
N PHE A 90 -40.49 -65.31 -28.69
CA PHE A 90 -40.29 -64.41 -27.55
C PHE A 90 -38.88 -64.52 -26.95
N ASP A 91 -38.23 -65.70 -27.10
CA ASP A 91 -36.85 -65.90 -26.65
C ASP A 91 -35.85 -65.14 -27.54
N ASP A 92 -36.16 -64.97 -28.83
CA ASP A 92 -35.34 -64.20 -29.77
C ASP A 92 -35.42 -62.69 -29.48
N ILE A 93 -36.61 -62.20 -29.13
CA ILE A 93 -36.80 -60.81 -28.70
C ILE A 93 -36.03 -60.54 -27.39
N HIS A 94 -36.05 -61.49 -26.44
CA HIS A 94 -35.34 -61.33 -25.18
C HIS A 94 -33.81 -61.35 -25.38
N ARG A 95 -33.28 -62.26 -26.21
CA ARG A 95 -31.85 -62.28 -26.59
C ARG A 95 -31.42 -60.99 -27.26
N LYS A 96 -32.16 -60.52 -28.27
CA LYS A 96 -31.86 -59.27 -28.98
C LYS A 96 -31.89 -58.05 -28.06
N ARG A 97 -32.78 -58.05 -27.06
CA ARG A 97 -32.79 -57.00 -26.03
C ARG A 97 -31.50 -57.05 -25.20
N MET A 98 -31.15 -58.23 -24.68
CA MET A 98 -29.95 -58.41 -23.86
C MET A 98 -28.67 -58.03 -24.61
N GLU A 99 -28.56 -58.42 -25.88
CA GLU A 99 -27.41 -58.13 -26.75
C GLU A 99 -27.28 -56.63 -27.05
N LYS A 100 -28.41 -55.97 -27.34
CA LYS A 100 -28.44 -54.52 -27.58
C LYS A 100 -28.10 -53.73 -26.32
N ASP A 101 -28.67 -54.11 -25.18
CA ASP A 101 -28.42 -53.43 -23.91
C ASP A 101 -26.95 -53.64 -23.45
N LEU A 102 -26.35 -54.81 -23.75
CA LEU A 102 -24.93 -55.07 -23.52
C LEU A 102 -24.02 -54.23 -24.42
N MET A 103 -24.37 -54.11 -25.70
CA MET A 103 -23.61 -53.31 -26.67
C MET A 103 -23.71 -51.81 -26.35
N GLU A 104 -24.90 -51.31 -26.01
CA GLU A 104 -25.13 -49.93 -25.58
C GLU A 104 -24.33 -49.61 -24.30
N LEU A 105 -24.30 -50.53 -23.34
CA LEU A 105 -23.50 -50.37 -22.12
C LEU A 105 -21.99 -50.32 -22.43
N GLN A 106 -21.50 -51.17 -23.32
CA GLN A 106 -20.09 -51.14 -23.74
C GLN A 106 -19.74 -49.82 -24.44
N THR A 107 -20.57 -49.35 -25.37
CA THR A 107 -20.36 -48.07 -26.04
C THR A 107 -20.39 -46.90 -25.05
N LEU A 108 -21.33 -46.89 -24.09
CA LEU A 108 -21.41 -45.82 -23.10
C LEU A 108 -20.18 -45.78 -22.18
N ILE A 109 -19.66 -46.96 -21.79
CA ILE A 109 -18.43 -47.08 -21.03
C ILE A 109 -17.26 -46.50 -21.82
N GLU A 110 -17.08 -46.91 -23.08
CA GLU A 110 -15.98 -46.47 -23.93
C GLU A 110 -16.01 -44.96 -24.18
N VAL A 111 -17.17 -44.42 -24.55
CA VAL A 111 -17.38 -42.98 -24.75
C VAL A 111 -17.09 -42.18 -23.48
N HIS A 112 -17.52 -42.67 -22.30
CA HIS A 112 -17.25 -41.96 -21.03
C HIS A 112 -15.76 -41.90 -20.71
N PHE A 113 -15.03 -43.01 -20.90
CA PHE A 113 -13.59 -43.04 -20.64
C PHE A 113 -12.79 -42.22 -21.66
N GLU A 114 -13.13 -42.28 -22.95
CA GLU A 114 -12.48 -41.49 -23.97
C GLU A 114 -12.74 -39.98 -23.80
N SER A 115 -13.98 -39.60 -23.51
CA SER A 115 -14.35 -38.21 -23.22
C SER A 115 -13.58 -37.67 -22.01
N ARG A 116 -13.58 -38.40 -20.89
CA ARG A 116 -12.83 -38.01 -19.67
C ARG A 116 -11.33 -37.91 -19.91
N LYS A 117 -10.76 -38.86 -20.67
CA LYS A 117 -9.33 -38.86 -21.00
C LYS A 117 -8.96 -37.65 -21.86
N LYS A 118 -9.76 -37.33 -22.87
CA LYS A 118 -9.56 -36.18 -23.75
C LYS A 118 -9.65 -34.85 -22.96
N GLU A 119 -10.67 -34.71 -22.12
CA GLU A 119 -10.82 -33.56 -21.23
C GLU A 119 -9.62 -33.40 -20.28
N GLU A 120 -9.13 -34.49 -19.70
CA GLU A 120 -7.97 -34.46 -18.81
C GLU A 120 -6.68 -34.06 -19.54
N GLU A 121 -6.46 -34.58 -20.75
CA GLU A 121 -5.32 -34.19 -21.60
C GLU A 121 -5.37 -32.70 -21.97
N GLU A 122 -6.53 -32.18 -22.35
CA GLU A 122 -6.72 -30.76 -22.67
C GLU A 122 -6.49 -29.87 -21.43
N LEU A 123 -7.01 -30.27 -20.28
CA LEU A 123 -6.82 -29.55 -19.02
C LEU A 123 -5.33 -29.52 -18.62
N VAL A 124 -4.62 -30.65 -18.79
CA VAL A 124 -3.17 -30.74 -18.53
C VAL A 124 -2.39 -29.82 -19.46
N GLN A 125 -2.68 -29.84 -20.77
CA GLN A 125 -2.03 -28.94 -21.74
C GLN A 125 -2.29 -27.47 -21.44
N LEU A 126 -3.51 -27.11 -21.03
CA LEU A 126 -3.85 -25.74 -20.64
C LEU A 126 -3.08 -25.31 -19.38
N LYS A 127 -3.03 -26.16 -18.36
CA LYS A 127 -2.25 -25.93 -17.14
C LYS A 127 -0.77 -25.75 -17.44
N GLU A 128 -0.20 -26.58 -18.30
CA GLU A 128 1.20 -26.48 -18.71
C GLU A 128 1.48 -25.14 -19.42
N ARG A 129 0.60 -24.70 -20.33
CA ARG A 129 0.72 -23.39 -20.99
C ARG A 129 0.62 -22.22 -19.99
N ILE A 130 -0.27 -22.30 -19.00
CA ILE A 130 -0.40 -21.28 -17.95
C ILE A 130 0.87 -21.24 -17.09
N GLU A 131 1.37 -22.40 -16.67
CA GLU A 131 2.57 -22.51 -15.84
C GLU A 131 3.82 -22.02 -16.59
N LYS A 132 3.92 -22.33 -17.88
CA LYS A 132 4.96 -21.78 -18.75
C LYS A 132 4.90 -20.25 -18.81
N ARG A 133 3.73 -19.66 -19.07
CA ARG A 133 3.57 -18.18 -19.06
C ARG A 133 3.85 -17.55 -17.69
N ARG A 134 3.56 -18.25 -16.61
CA ARG A 134 3.83 -17.79 -15.23
C ARG A 134 5.33 -17.80 -14.93
N SER A 135 6.01 -18.91 -15.26
CA SER A 135 7.46 -19.04 -15.09
C SER A 135 8.24 -18.07 -15.98
N GLU A 136 7.83 -17.84 -17.22
CA GLU A 136 8.42 -16.81 -18.10
C GLU A 136 8.29 -15.40 -17.51
N ARG A 137 7.12 -15.03 -16.98
CA ARG A 137 6.94 -13.74 -16.30
C ARG A 137 7.81 -13.61 -15.05
N ALA A 138 7.89 -14.67 -14.24
CA ALA A 138 8.74 -14.71 -13.06
C ALA A 138 10.22 -14.53 -13.44
N GLU A 139 10.66 -15.18 -14.50
CA GLU A 139 12.04 -15.08 -15.01
C GLU A 139 12.33 -13.68 -15.58
N GLN A 140 11.42 -13.10 -16.34
CA GLN A 140 11.55 -11.71 -16.82
C GLN A 140 11.68 -10.72 -15.66
N HIS A 141 10.90 -10.91 -14.60
CA HIS A 141 10.98 -10.08 -13.40
C HIS A 141 12.33 -10.27 -12.68
N ARG A 142 12.83 -11.51 -12.58
CA ARG A 142 14.14 -11.82 -12.01
C ARG A 142 15.27 -11.12 -12.77
N ILE A 143 15.27 -11.22 -14.10
CA ILE A 143 16.25 -10.58 -14.98
C ILE A 143 16.20 -9.04 -14.88
N ARG A 144 15.00 -8.45 -14.77
CA ARG A 144 14.86 -7.00 -14.53
C ARG A 144 15.44 -6.60 -13.18
N SER A 145 15.07 -7.31 -12.11
CA SER A 145 15.58 -7.04 -10.77
C SER A 145 17.10 -7.18 -10.68
N GLU A 146 17.68 -8.18 -11.34
CA GLU A 146 19.13 -8.39 -11.38
C GLU A 146 19.85 -7.28 -12.14
N ARG A 147 19.34 -6.87 -13.31
CA ARG A 147 19.90 -5.73 -14.06
C ARG A 147 19.82 -4.41 -13.29
N ASP A 148 18.73 -4.18 -12.55
CA ASP A 148 18.58 -2.97 -11.74
C ASP A 148 19.53 -2.98 -10.53
N LYS A 149 19.67 -4.14 -9.86
CA LYS A 149 20.67 -4.34 -8.80
C LYS A 149 22.09 -4.12 -9.31
N GLU A 150 22.41 -4.62 -10.51
CA GLU A 150 23.73 -4.44 -11.11
C GLU A 150 24.01 -2.97 -11.42
N ARG A 151 23.04 -2.24 -11.99
CA ARG A 151 23.17 -0.79 -12.21
C ARG A 151 23.40 -0.04 -10.90
N GLN A 152 22.63 -0.38 -9.87
CA GLN A 152 22.76 0.25 -8.56
C GLN A 152 24.14 -0.05 -7.94
N LYS A 153 24.64 -1.28 -8.10
CA LYS A 153 25.97 -1.68 -7.63
C LYS A 153 27.07 -0.93 -8.37
N ARG A 154 26.98 -0.78 -9.70
CA ARG A 154 27.97 0.01 -10.47
C ARG A 154 28.02 1.48 -10.04
N LEU A 155 26.86 2.10 -9.79
CA LEU A 155 26.78 3.47 -9.29
C LEU A 155 27.36 3.61 -7.88
N GLU A 156 27.12 2.63 -7.02
CA GLU A 156 27.69 2.59 -5.67
C GLU A 156 29.20 2.37 -5.72
N ASP A 157 29.70 1.44 -6.54
CA ASP A 157 31.13 1.17 -6.71
C ASP A 157 31.86 2.39 -7.31
N GLU A 158 31.26 3.10 -8.27
CA GLU A 158 31.81 4.35 -8.81
C GLU A 158 31.82 5.48 -7.77
N ARG A 159 30.77 5.57 -6.94
CA ARG A 159 30.72 6.52 -5.83
C ARG A 159 31.81 6.21 -4.79
N ILE A 160 31.99 4.94 -4.43
CA ILE A 160 33.02 4.49 -3.48
C ILE A 160 34.41 4.81 -4.05
N ARG A 161 34.68 4.50 -5.33
CA ARG A 161 35.98 4.82 -5.94
C ARG A 161 36.26 6.32 -5.96
N LYS A 162 35.24 7.14 -6.26
CA LYS A 162 35.37 8.61 -6.21
C LYS A 162 35.58 9.13 -4.79
N GLU A 163 34.90 8.54 -3.80
CA GLU A 163 35.07 8.88 -2.39
C GLU A 163 36.46 8.47 -1.87
N GLU A 164 37.01 7.33 -2.30
CA GLU A 164 38.37 6.88 -1.98
C GLU A 164 39.44 7.78 -2.63
N GLU A 165 39.29 8.14 -3.91
CA GLU A 165 40.20 9.07 -4.60
C GLU A 165 40.15 10.47 -3.97
N GLU A 166 38.96 10.98 -3.61
CA GLU A 166 38.82 12.26 -2.90
C GLU A 166 39.37 12.21 -1.47
N ALA A 167 39.20 11.09 -0.76
CA ALA A 167 39.75 10.90 0.58
C ALA A 167 41.29 10.87 0.55
N LYS A 168 41.88 10.17 -0.43
CA LYS A 168 43.33 10.12 -0.63
C LYS A 168 43.89 11.50 -0.98
N LYS A 169 43.25 12.23 -1.90
CA LYS A 169 43.66 13.61 -2.26
C LYS A 169 43.53 14.57 -1.07
N ARG A 170 42.48 14.45 -0.25
CA ARG A 170 42.33 15.25 0.98
C ARG A 170 43.41 14.92 2.01
N ALA A 171 43.76 13.65 2.18
CA ALA A 171 44.84 13.25 3.09
C ALA A 171 46.21 13.78 2.62
N GLU A 172 46.49 13.76 1.32
CA GLU A 172 47.72 14.33 0.74
C GLU A 172 47.77 15.86 0.86
N ASP A 173 46.64 16.55 0.61
CA ASP A 173 46.53 17.99 0.77
C ASP A 173 46.64 18.43 2.24
N ASP A 174 46.07 17.68 3.19
CA ASP A 174 46.18 17.98 4.62
C ASP A 174 47.60 17.67 5.14
N ALA A 175 48.28 16.65 4.60
CA ALA A 175 49.69 16.40 4.89
C ALA A 175 50.60 17.51 4.32
N LYS A 176 50.34 18.00 3.10
CA LYS A 176 51.06 19.14 2.51
C LYS A 176 50.76 20.44 3.26
N LYS A 177 49.50 20.69 3.63
CA LYS A 177 49.09 21.84 4.45
C LYS A 177 49.65 21.79 5.86
N LYS A 178 49.72 20.63 6.51
CA LYS A 178 50.37 20.49 7.82
C LYS A 178 51.87 20.78 7.75
N LYS A 179 52.51 20.48 6.62
CA LYS A 179 53.92 20.83 6.36
C LYS A 179 54.13 22.33 6.11
N THR A 180 53.16 23.04 5.52
CA THR A 180 53.25 24.49 5.23
C THR A 180 52.61 25.39 6.30
N LEU A 181 51.68 24.88 7.10
CA LEU A 181 50.92 25.59 8.14
C LEU A 181 51.49 25.33 9.56
N THR A 182 52.82 25.19 9.68
CA THR A 182 53.52 25.37 10.96
C THR A 182 53.82 26.85 11.25
N SER A 183 53.27 27.78 10.46
CA SER A 183 53.35 29.21 10.70
C SER A 183 51.98 29.86 10.50
N LEU A 184 51.45 30.43 11.58
CA LEU A 184 50.36 31.42 11.64
C LEU A 184 48.90 30.90 11.53
N HIS A 185 48.30 30.71 12.71
CA HIS A 185 47.02 31.28 13.17
C HIS A 185 45.80 31.42 12.22
N PHE A 186 45.63 30.56 11.22
CA PHE A 186 44.43 30.46 10.38
C PHE A 186 43.43 29.38 10.89
N GLY A 187 43.23 29.29 12.22
CA GLY A 187 42.52 28.17 12.85
C GLY A 187 40.99 28.18 12.69
N GLY A 188 40.35 29.35 12.60
CA GLY A 188 38.88 29.44 12.71
C GLY A 188 38.08 29.06 11.45
N TYR A 189 38.63 29.30 10.26
CA TYR A 189 37.95 29.03 8.99
C TYR A 189 38.20 27.59 8.50
N MET A 190 39.40 27.06 8.74
CA MET A 190 39.74 25.68 8.40
C MET A 190 38.97 24.67 9.26
N GLN A 191 38.74 24.93 10.55
CA GLN A 191 37.97 24.03 11.43
C GLN A 191 36.54 23.77 10.92
N LYS A 192 35.86 24.81 10.43
CA LYS A 192 34.50 24.69 9.84
C LYS A 192 34.49 23.93 8.51
N LEU A 193 35.60 23.96 7.77
CA LEU A 193 35.78 23.23 6.51
C LEU A 193 36.19 21.78 6.73
N THR A 194 37.01 21.49 7.75
CA THR A 194 37.38 20.13 8.16
C THR A 194 36.19 19.41 8.79
N ASP A 195 35.39 20.07 9.63
CA ASP A 195 34.16 19.51 10.21
C ASP A 195 33.06 19.22 9.17
N LYS A 196 33.08 19.94 8.04
CA LYS A 196 32.21 19.68 6.87
C LYS A 196 32.77 18.62 5.91
N ARG A 197 34.08 18.35 5.93
CA ARG A 197 34.76 17.37 5.06
C ARG A 197 34.88 15.99 5.70
N SER A 198 34.70 15.87 7.01
CA SER A 198 34.47 14.58 7.67
C SER A 198 33.08 14.08 7.27
N GLY A 199 33.04 12.88 6.66
CA GLY A 199 31.91 12.22 5.96
C GLY A 199 30.53 12.83 6.19
N LYS A 200 29.87 13.22 5.08
CA LYS A 200 28.53 13.82 4.96
C LYS A 200 27.71 13.65 6.24
N ARG A 201 27.94 14.52 7.24
CA ARG A 201 27.20 14.49 8.50
C ARG A 201 25.74 14.66 8.10
N GLN A 202 24.96 13.61 8.33
CA GLN A 202 23.56 13.58 7.96
C GLN A 202 22.91 14.86 8.49
N THR A 203 22.34 15.65 7.60
CA THR A 203 21.79 16.95 7.98
C THR A 203 20.68 16.73 9.01
N GLU A 204 20.44 17.67 9.91
CA GLU A 204 19.33 17.55 10.88
C GLU A 204 17.98 17.32 10.17
N ARG A 205 17.83 17.84 8.94
CA ARG A 205 16.69 17.55 8.06
C ARG A 205 16.61 16.08 7.65
N GLU A 206 17.72 15.48 7.24
CA GLU A 206 17.79 14.07 6.88
C GLU A 206 17.60 13.15 8.09
N LYS A 207 18.15 13.51 9.26
CA LYS A 207 17.93 12.77 10.51
C LYS A 207 16.47 12.80 10.92
N LYS A 208 15.83 13.99 10.89
CA LYS A 208 14.39 14.13 11.15
C LYS A 208 13.58 13.28 10.19
N LYS A 209 13.89 13.32 8.89
CA LYS A 209 13.19 12.52 7.87
C LYS A 209 13.38 11.02 8.14
N LYS A 210 14.59 10.58 8.49
CA LYS A 210 14.88 9.18 8.83
C LYS A 210 14.07 8.71 10.05
N ILE A 211 14.10 9.46 11.16
CA ILE A 211 13.36 9.12 12.38
C ILE A 211 11.85 9.10 12.13
N LEU A 212 11.31 10.08 11.40
CA LEU A 212 9.88 10.10 11.07
C LEU A 212 9.47 8.93 10.18
N ASN A 213 10.33 8.53 9.24
CA ASN A 213 10.06 7.39 8.37
C ASN A 213 10.14 6.07 9.16
N GLU A 214 11.08 5.93 10.10
CA GLU A 214 11.19 4.78 11.01
C GLU A 214 9.96 4.67 11.94
N ARG A 215 9.40 5.80 12.37
CA ARG A 215 8.16 5.82 13.18
C ARG A 215 6.89 5.58 12.36
N ARG A 216 6.96 5.70 11.03
CA ARG A 216 5.80 5.55 10.15
C ARG A 216 5.50 4.06 9.97
N LYS A 217 4.40 3.61 10.56
CA LYS A 217 3.85 2.27 10.30
C LYS A 217 3.16 2.27 8.93
N SER A 218 3.56 1.36 8.04
CA SER A 218 2.80 1.13 6.79
C SER A 218 1.43 0.56 7.14
N LEU A 219 0.40 1.06 6.47
CA LEU A 219 -0.97 0.57 6.61
C LEU A 219 -1.34 -0.14 5.33
N ASP A 220 -1.67 -1.42 5.45
CA ASP A 220 -2.27 -2.22 4.39
C ASP A 220 -3.77 -2.36 4.71
N ILE A 221 -4.62 -1.84 3.84
CA ILE A 221 -6.07 -1.67 4.08
C ILE A 221 -6.89 -2.52 3.12
N GLU A 222 -6.32 -2.92 1.98
CA GLU A 222 -7.07 -3.48 0.84
C GLU A 222 -7.63 -4.88 1.09
N ASN A 223 -7.03 -5.66 2.00
CA ASN A 223 -7.41 -7.05 2.24
C ASN A 223 -7.85 -7.35 3.69
N MET A 224 -8.37 -6.34 4.41
CA MET A 224 -8.80 -6.47 5.80
C MET A 224 -10.32 -6.70 5.94
N SER A 225 -10.73 -7.55 6.88
CA SER A 225 -12.15 -7.71 7.22
C SER A 225 -12.69 -6.48 7.98
N GLN A 226 -14.01 -6.25 7.90
CA GLN A 226 -14.67 -5.09 8.53
C GLN A 226 -14.42 -4.98 10.03
N GLU A 227 -14.39 -6.11 10.75
CA GLU A 227 -14.11 -6.14 12.19
C GLU A 227 -12.66 -5.73 12.49
N ARG A 228 -11.69 -6.22 11.70
CA ARG A 228 -10.29 -5.83 11.82
C ARG A 228 -10.05 -4.36 11.46
N LEU A 229 -10.79 -3.80 10.51
CA LEU A 229 -10.72 -2.38 10.19
C LEU A 229 -11.18 -1.50 11.36
N LYS A 230 -12.23 -1.89 12.09
CA LYS A 230 -12.68 -1.18 13.30
C LYS A 230 -11.64 -1.22 14.41
N GLU A 231 -11.04 -2.38 14.66
CA GLU A 231 -9.95 -2.52 15.63
C GLU A 231 -8.75 -1.65 15.25
N LYS A 232 -8.39 -1.63 13.96
CA LYS A 232 -7.23 -0.87 13.49
C LYS A 232 -7.45 0.64 13.51
N ALA A 233 -8.68 1.08 13.24
CA ALA A 233 -9.08 2.48 13.42
C ALA A 233 -8.97 2.90 14.89
N LYS A 234 -9.37 2.04 15.83
CA LYS A 234 -9.24 2.30 17.27
C LYS A 234 -7.77 2.39 17.69
N GLU A 235 -6.92 1.47 17.25
CA GLU A 235 -5.48 1.50 17.53
C GLU A 235 -4.81 2.77 16.98
N LEU A 236 -5.15 3.18 15.75
CA LEU A 236 -4.64 4.42 15.17
C LEU A 236 -5.10 5.66 15.93
N TRP A 237 -6.34 5.66 16.40
CA TRP A 237 -6.88 6.73 17.22
C TRP A 237 -6.14 6.83 18.56
N GLU A 238 -5.96 5.71 19.27
CA GLU A 238 -5.19 5.65 20.51
C GLU A 238 -3.74 6.12 20.30
N TRP A 239 -3.13 5.74 19.18
CA TRP A 239 -1.79 6.19 18.80
C TRP A 239 -1.70 7.70 18.58
N ILE A 240 -2.69 8.31 17.91
CA ILE A 240 -2.77 9.77 17.73
C ILE A 240 -2.91 10.45 19.10
N GLN A 241 -3.81 9.97 19.95
CA GLN A 241 -4.01 10.53 21.28
C GLN A 241 -2.73 10.50 22.13
N GLN A 242 -1.97 9.41 22.08
CA GLN A 242 -0.68 9.32 22.76
C GLN A 242 0.31 10.37 22.25
N LEU A 243 0.45 10.51 20.92
CA LEU A 243 1.34 11.51 20.32
C LEU A 243 0.93 12.94 20.68
N GLU A 244 -0.36 13.22 20.80
CA GLU A 244 -0.86 14.53 21.23
C GLU A 244 -0.54 14.82 22.70
N ALA A 245 -0.67 13.84 23.58
CA ALA A 245 -0.29 13.97 24.98
C ALA A 245 1.22 14.26 25.13
N GLU A 246 2.08 13.48 24.45
CA GLU A 246 3.53 13.70 24.45
C GLU A 246 3.89 15.09 23.91
N LYS A 247 3.22 15.54 22.84
CA LYS A 247 3.41 16.89 22.27
C LYS A 247 3.06 17.97 23.30
N PHE A 248 1.96 17.81 24.03
CA PHE A 248 1.52 18.76 25.04
C PHE A 248 2.55 18.89 26.17
N ASP A 249 3.03 17.77 26.71
CA ASP A 249 4.04 17.76 27.77
C ASP A 249 5.35 18.43 27.31
N LEU A 250 5.79 18.14 26.09
CA LEU A 250 6.98 18.78 25.51
C LEU A 250 6.80 20.29 25.32
N GLN A 251 5.61 20.74 24.90
CA GLN A 251 5.30 22.17 24.76
C GLN A 251 5.30 22.88 26.12
N TYR A 252 4.76 22.25 27.16
CA TYR A 252 4.79 22.78 28.52
C TYR A 252 6.23 22.86 29.06
N GLN A 253 7.01 21.79 28.90
CA GLN A 253 8.44 21.78 29.28
C GLN A 253 9.24 22.85 28.55
N PHE A 254 9.04 23.01 27.24
CA PHE A 254 9.71 24.03 26.44
C PHE A 254 9.40 25.44 26.95
N SER A 255 8.15 25.70 27.31
CA SER A 255 7.72 27.00 27.87
C SER A 255 8.40 27.28 29.22
N ARG A 256 8.49 26.26 30.09
CA ARG A 256 9.21 26.37 31.37
C ARG A 256 10.71 26.63 31.17
N GLN A 257 11.35 25.86 30.30
CA GLN A 257 12.78 26.02 29.97
C GLN A 257 13.07 27.41 29.40
N LYS A 258 12.18 27.96 28.56
CA LYS A 258 12.33 29.31 28.03
C LYS A 258 12.35 30.37 29.14
N TYR A 259 11.48 30.21 30.15
CA TYR A 259 11.50 31.08 31.33
C TYR A 259 12.79 30.92 32.14
N GLU A 260 13.20 29.68 32.44
CA GLU A 260 14.43 29.38 33.15
C GLU A 260 15.67 29.99 32.45
N ILE A 261 15.76 29.86 31.12
CA ILE A 261 16.84 30.45 30.32
C ILE A 261 16.87 31.98 30.46
N ASN A 262 15.71 32.65 30.43
CA ASN A 262 15.65 34.10 30.59
C ASN A 262 16.12 34.53 31.98
N VAL A 263 15.69 33.84 33.03
CA VAL A 263 16.15 34.11 34.40
C VAL A 263 17.65 33.90 34.53
N LEU A 264 18.18 32.80 33.98
CA LEU A 264 19.62 32.51 34.01
C LEU A 264 20.43 33.58 33.26
N ARG A 265 19.95 34.06 32.11
CA ARG A 265 20.59 35.15 31.37
C ARG A 265 20.66 36.43 32.21
N ASN A 266 19.58 36.79 32.90
CA ASN A 266 19.57 37.96 33.78
C ASN A 266 20.56 37.80 34.93
N ARG A 267 20.55 36.65 35.61
CA ARG A 267 21.50 36.34 36.69
C ARG A 267 22.96 36.44 36.25
N VAL A 268 23.29 35.89 35.08
CA VAL A 268 24.65 35.98 34.52
C VAL A 268 25.01 37.45 34.25
N SER A 269 24.10 38.23 33.65
CA SER A 269 24.35 39.65 33.39
C SER A 269 24.55 40.45 34.68
N ASP A 270 23.79 40.18 35.73
CA ASP A 270 23.90 40.89 37.00
C ASP A 270 25.22 40.57 37.72
N HIS A 271 25.65 39.30 37.68
CA HIS A 271 26.97 38.90 38.21
C HIS A 271 28.14 39.46 37.39
N GLN A 272 27.97 39.77 36.11
CA GLN A 272 29.00 40.39 35.26
C GLN A 272 29.11 41.90 35.41
N LYS A 273 28.09 42.56 35.97
CA LYS A 273 28.07 44.00 36.25
C LYS A 273 28.71 44.36 37.60
N THR A 274 29.07 43.36 38.39
CA THR A 274 29.81 43.51 39.64
C THR A 274 31.30 43.41 39.36
#